data_AF-A0A7H0JWK6-F1
#
_entry.id   AF-A0A7H0JWK6-F1
#
_cell.length_a   1.000
_cell.length_b   1.000
_cell.length_c   1.000
_cell.angle_alpha   90.00
_cell.angle_beta   90.00
_cell.angle_gamma   90.00
#
_symmetry.space_group_name_H-M   'P 1'
#
loop_
_entity.id
_entity.type
_entity.pdbx_description
1 polymer ?
#
loop_
_entity_poly.entity_id
_entity_poly.type
_entity_poly.pdbx_seq_one_letter_code
_entity_poly.pdbx_strand_id
1 'polypeptide(L)' 'MTTYTITNLNTDDQVTANDHDHVKELITDWFHEPTDEELDVLDEMDHPPGDFDADDWRLAYFGLEITTP' A
#
# COMPACT_ATOMS: atom_id res chain seq x y z
N MET A 1 -5.69 -14.32 9.18
CA MET A 1 -5.60 -13.32 8.11
C MET A 1 -5.77 -12.00 8.78
N THR A 2 -4.75 -11.16 8.70
CA THR A 2 -4.83 -9.77 9.15
C THR A 2 -5.47 -9.01 8.00
N THR A 3 -6.54 -8.27 8.28
CA THR A 3 -7.15 -7.38 7.30
C THR A 3 -6.62 -5.99 7.56
N TYR A 4 -6.21 -5.32 6.49
CA TYR A 4 -5.68 -3.98 6.50
C TYR A 4 -6.63 -3.07 5.74
N THR A 5 -6.94 -1.90 6.28
CA THR A 5 -7.66 -0.83 5.56
C THR A 5 -6.62 0.14 5.04
N ILE A 6 -6.54 0.30 3.72
CA ILE A 6 -5.68 1.27 3.07
C ILE A 6 -6.56 2.45 2.67
N THR A 7 -6.16 3.64 3.11
CA THR A 7 -6.81 4.91 2.80
C THR A 7 -5.92 5.68 1.83
N ASN A 8 -6.46 6.08 0.69
CA ASN A 8 -5.82 7.01 -0.22
C ASN A 8 -6.09 8.44 0.22
N LEU A 9 -5.08 9.11 0.77
CA LEU A 9 -5.22 10.47 1.29
C LEU A 9 -5.40 11.50 0.16
N ASN A 10 -5.10 11.15 -1.09
CA ASN A 10 -5.29 12.03 -2.25
C ASN A 10 -6.73 12.05 -2.74
N THR A 11 -7.46 10.93 -2.62
CA THR A 11 -8.82 10.76 -3.15
C THR A 11 -9.88 10.52 -2.07
N ASP A 12 -9.47 10.34 -0.81
CA ASP A 12 -10.30 9.88 0.32
C ASP A 12 -10.93 8.49 0.08
N ASP A 13 -10.38 7.72 -0.85
CA ASP A 13 -10.85 6.37 -1.17
C ASP A 13 -10.29 5.35 -0.18
N GLN A 14 -11.07 4.32 0.16
CA GLN A 14 -10.67 3.30 1.12
C GLN A 14 -10.93 1.91 0.58
N VAL A 15 -9.93 1.05 0.70
CA VAL A 15 -9.97 -0.34 0.25
C VAL A 15 -9.42 -1.26 1.34
N THR A 16 -9.84 -2.51 1.33
CA THR A 16 -9.37 -3.52 2.29
C THR A 16 -8.50 -4.56 1.60
N ALA A 17 -7.30 -4.79 2.14
CA ALA A 17 -6.40 -5.86 1.71
C ALA A 17 -6.22 -6.91 2.82
N ASN A 18 -5.82 -8.12 2.44
CA ASN A 18 -5.61 -9.22 3.40
C ASN A 18 -4.18 -9.80 3.33
N ASP A 19 -3.37 -9.30 2.40
CA ASP A 19 -2.03 -9.76 2.08
C ASP A 19 -1.31 -8.70 1.25
N HIS A 20 0.00 -8.86 1.11
CA HIS A 20 0.88 -7.88 0.48
C HIS A 20 0.60 -7.71 -1.01
N ASP A 21 0.50 -8.81 -1.75
CA ASP A 21 0.19 -8.78 -3.18
C ASP A 21 -1.09 -7.98 -3.46
N HIS A 22 -2.13 -8.16 -2.64
CA HIS A 22 -3.37 -7.42 -2.79
C HIS A 22 -3.21 -5.92 -2.52
N VAL A 23 -2.36 -5.51 -1.57
CA VAL A 23 -2.02 -4.08 -1.38
C VAL A 23 -1.36 -3.53 -2.64
N LYS A 24 -0.36 -4.21 -3.19
CA LYS A 24 0.35 -3.75 -4.40
C LYS A 24 -0.57 -3.61 -5.60
N GLU A 25 -1.47 -4.57 -5.79
CA GLU A 25 -2.48 -4.51 -6.85
C GLU A 25 -3.36 -3.26 -6.70
N LEU A 26 -3.83 -2.97 -5.48
CA LEU A 26 -4.65 -1.79 -5.19
C LEU A 26 -3.90 -0.47 -5.40
N ILE A 27 -2.63 -0.39 -4.99
CA ILE A 27 -1.80 0.80 -5.23
C ILE A 27 -1.60 0.98 -6.74
N THR A 28 -1.26 -0.09 -7.45
CA THR A 28 -1.08 -0.05 -8.91
C THR A 28 -2.36 0.41 -9.62
N ASP A 29 -3.52 -0.06 -9.18
CA ASP A 29 -4.83 0.34 -9.72
C ASP A 29 -5.13 1.83 -9.46
N TRP A 30 -4.89 2.33 -8.25
CA TRP A 30 -5.11 3.74 -7.93
C TRP A 30 -4.22 4.70 -8.73
N PHE A 31 -2.97 4.33 -8.97
CA PHE A 31 -2.03 5.19 -9.68
C PHE A 31 -2.09 5.03 -11.21
N HIS A 32 -2.85 4.05 -11.71
CA HIS A 32 -3.16 3.74 -13.13
C HIS A 32 -1.96 3.53 -14.08
N GLU A 33 -0.77 4.03 -13.75
CA GLU A 33 0.55 3.85 -14.37
C GLU A 33 1.60 4.36 -13.36
N PRO A 34 2.02 3.56 -12.37
CA PRO A 34 3.12 3.95 -11.50
C PRO A 34 4.40 4.14 -12.33
N THR A 35 5.16 5.16 -12.01
CA THR A 35 6.50 5.42 -12.55
C THR A 35 7.47 4.30 -12.14
N ASP A 36 8.61 4.19 -12.84
CA ASP A 36 9.66 3.23 -12.47
C ASP A 36 10.13 3.40 -11.01
N GLU A 37 10.11 4.63 -10.48
CA GLU A 37 10.47 4.92 -9.08
C GLU A 37 9.41 4.40 -8.09
N GLU A 38 8.13 4.56 -8.43
CA GLU A 38 7.02 4.02 -7.64
C GLU A 38 7.02 2.48 -7.64
N LEU A 39 7.32 1.87 -8.78
CA LEU A 39 7.48 0.43 -8.87
C LEU A 39 8.64 -0.08 -8.01
N ASP A 40 9.76 0.63 -7.97
CA ASP A 40 10.91 0.29 -7.12
C ASP A 40 10.52 0.36 -5.63
N VAL A 41 9.78 1.40 -5.23
CA VAL A 41 9.25 1.53 -3.85
C VAL A 41 8.28 0.39 -3.51
N LEU A 42 7.39 0.01 -4.43
CA LEU A 42 6.47 -1.13 -4.26
C LEU A 42 7.23 -2.46 -4.17
N ASP A 43 8.30 -2.64 -4.94
CA ASP A 43 9.16 -3.82 -4.90
C ASP A 43 9.94 -3.87 -3.57
N GLU A 44 10.39 -2.73 -3.04
CA GLU A 44 11.00 -2.62 -1.71
C GLU A 44 10.05 -2.98 -0.57
N MET A 45 8.73 -2.97 -0.80
CA MET A 45 7.78 -3.50 0.16
C MET A 45 7.86 -5.04 0.23
N ASP A 46 8.29 -5.74 -0.82
CA ASP A 46 8.29 -7.23 -0.90
C ASP A 46 9.19 -7.95 0.14
N HIS A 47 10.04 -7.21 0.86
CA HIS A 47 11.01 -7.76 1.81
C HIS A 47 10.60 -7.55 3.29
N PRO A 48 10.92 -8.50 4.19
CA PRO A 48 10.23 -9.77 4.55
C PRO A 48 8.84 -9.57 5.21
N PRO A 49 8.05 -10.64 5.46
CA PRO A 49 6.58 -10.63 5.64
C PRO A 49 6.10 -10.24 7.06
N GLY A 50 6.79 -9.30 7.71
CA GLY A 50 6.51 -8.90 9.09
C GLY A 50 5.74 -7.59 9.13
N ASP A 51 4.44 -7.68 8.92
CA ASP A 51 3.43 -6.62 9.06
C ASP A 51 3.63 -5.38 8.18
N PHE A 52 2.55 -5.04 7.47
CA PHE A 52 2.34 -3.65 7.10
C PHE A 52 2.14 -2.85 8.38
N ASP A 53 3.20 -2.18 8.82
CA ASP A 53 3.07 -1.19 9.87
C ASP A 53 2.35 0.04 9.32
N ALA A 54 1.49 0.63 10.15
CA ALA A 54 0.86 1.92 9.86
C ALA A 54 1.88 3.03 9.54
N ASP A 55 3.13 2.83 9.96
CA ASP A 55 4.27 3.71 9.76
C ASP A 55 5.15 3.35 8.54
N ASP A 56 4.68 2.50 7.61
CA ASP A 56 5.46 2.23 6.39
C ASP A 56 5.57 3.50 5.54
N TRP A 57 6.77 4.09 5.54
CA TRP A 57 7.08 5.32 4.81
C TRP A 57 6.84 5.19 3.31
N ARG A 58 6.81 3.97 2.77
CA ARG A 58 6.53 3.68 1.36
C ARG A 58 5.08 3.95 1.04
N LEU A 59 4.14 3.58 1.92
CA LEU A 59 2.74 3.95 1.77
C LEU A 59 2.57 5.47 1.84
N ALA A 60 3.24 6.12 2.79
CA ALA A 60 3.21 7.57 2.91
C ALA A 60 3.77 8.28 1.66
N TYR A 61 4.74 7.69 0.95
CA TYR A 61 5.25 8.18 -0.33
C TYR A 61 4.13 8.29 -1.39
N PHE A 62 3.24 7.29 -1.42
CA PHE A 62 2.04 7.30 -2.26
C PHE A 62 0.88 8.13 -1.66
N GLY A 63 1.08 8.79 -0.52
CA GLY A 63 -0.03 9.43 0.20
C GLY A 63 -1.09 8.42 0.64
N LEU A 64 -0.65 7.23 1.03
CA LEU A 64 -1.50 6.16 1.55
C LEU A 64 -1.26 5.98 3.04
N GLU A 65 -2.32 5.66 3.76
CA GLU A 65 -2.28 5.29 5.17
C GLU A 65 -2.85 3.88 5.32
N ILE A 66 -2.24 3.04 6.15
CA ILE A 66 -2.77 1.71 6.45
C ILE A 66 -3.16 1.62 7.92
N THR A 67 -4.31 1.01 8.18
CA THR A 67 -4.81 0.77 9.54
C THR A 67 -5.24 -0.68 9.70
N THR A 68 -4.84 -1.29 10.81
CA THR A 68 -5.38 -2.57 11.27
C THR A 68 -6.52 -2.33 12.26
N PRO A 69 -7.58 -3.14 12.26
CA PRO A 69 -8.65 -3.05 13.26
C PRO A 69 -8.17 -3.32 14.69
#